data_AF-A0A7X6LBF5-F1
#
_entry.id   AF-A0A7X6LBF5-F1
#
_cell.length_a   1.000
_cell.length_b   1.000
_cell.length_c   1.000
_cell.angle_alpha   90.00
_cell.angle_beta   90.00
_cell.angle_gamma   90.00
#
_symmetry.space_group_name_H-M   'P 1'
#
loop_
_entity.id
_entity.type
_entity.pdbx_description
1 polymer ?
#
loop_
_entity_poly.entity_id
_entity_poly.type
_entity_poly.pdbx_seq_one_letter_code
_entity_poly.pdbx_strand_id
1 'polypeptide(L)'
;MVDAQPVTTSKLDNAAGQALTCTVTYEDPIPHPDKVSTPEPLSRTARIDLWVWTNPAVVGQTTTSTQAEPTSASGAPTPVRGIGDQADIVTLPVGKNQVAVTVRTRLGNLAVSVHTRGLNWSGSSGTPPTGDSPGLRNDLASGAESMAAALIHNLSASLPRKTFRPESATTSASAVTTAPDPTTPTAPRPVWDPCTIPGADVTAAGLNPQSKKTDIPYPEAKQCRWTGPSYDVAVFTRDSRFTDWAYEVFTQHRPVIVGDRRALLAVPRDVPGASCTLLLDIPQGTQDGIKTGVVEVQASTETSGNLDTLCTELTRLAVPLTQHFPAGR
;
A
#
# COMPACT_ATOMS: atom_id res chain seq x y z
N MET A 1 7.51 14.38 -4.23
CA MET A 1 7.01 13.43 -3.23
C MET A 1 6.80 14.14 -1.88
N VAL A 2 6.13 15.32 -1.89
CA VAL A 2 6.13 16.24 -0.72
C VAL A 2 5.07 15.85 0.31
N ASP A 3 4.05 15.07 -0.07
CA ASP A 3 2.91 14.72 0.81
C ASP A 3 2.89 13.24 1.24
N ALA A 4 3.95 12.47 0.95
CA ALA A 4 4.02 11.07 1.36
C ALA A 4 4.32 10.97 2.87
N GLN A 5 3.34 10.53 3.66
CA GLN A 5 3.55 10.34 5.09
C GLN A 5 4.40 9.08 5.38
N PRO A 6 5.52 9.21 6.12
CA PRO A 6 6.32 8.06 6.52
C PRO A 6 5.55 7.22 7.56
N VAL A 7 5.53 5.89 7.37
CA VAL A 7 5.19 4.96 8.44
C VAL A 7 6.41 4.13 8.78
N THR A 8 6.96 4.33 9.96
CA THR A 8 8.11 3.57 10.46
C THR A 8 7.63 2.44 11.35
N THR A 9 7.99 1.21 11.01
CA THR A 9 7.70 0.03 11.83
C THR A 9 9.02 -0.65 12.16
N SER A 10 9.31 -0.82 13.45
CA SER A 10 10.47 -1.58 13.93
C SER A 10 9.97 -2.89 14.52
N LYS A 11 10.47 -4.03 14.02
CA LYS A 11 10.21 -5.35 14.59
C LYS A 11 11.53 -6.03 14.89
N LEU A 12 11.69 -6.49 16.13
CA LEU A 12 12.82 -7.31 16.56
C LEU A 12 12.33 -8.76 16.63
N ASP A 13 12.73 -9.59 15.67
CA ASP A 13 12.37 -11.01 15.67
C ASP A 13 13.55 -11.84 16.20
N ASN A 14 13.33 -12.54 17.31
CA ASN A 14 14.33 -13.39 17.96
C ASN A 14 14.17 -14.85 17.49
N ALA A 15 14.86 -15.25 16.43
CA ALA A 15 15.04 -16.65 16.08
C ALA A 15 16.51 -16.90 15.66
N ALA A 16 17.30 -17.48 16.57
CA ALA A 16 18.67 -17.98 16.33
C ALA A 16 19.68 -16.97 15.69
N GLY A 17 19.52 -15.69 16.00
CA GLY A 17 20.34 -14.57 15.57
C GLY A 17 19.53 -13.29 15.80
N GLN A 18 20.15 -12.21 16.28
CA GLN A 18 19.42 -10.95 16.45
C GLN A 18 19.28 -10.31 15.06
N ALA A 19 18.16 -10.55 14.39
CA ALA A 19 17.81 -9.81 13.20
C ALA A 19 17.00 -8.58 13.61
N LEU A 20 17.55 -7.39 13.39
CA LEU A 20 16.77 -6.16 13.47
C LEU A 20 16.17 -5.89 12.10
N THR A 21 14.84 -5.88 12.02
CA THR A 21 14.11 -5.52 10.81
C THR A 21 13.44 -4.17 11.02
N CYS A 22 13.83 -3.19 10.21
CA CYS A 22 13.14 -1.90 10.14
C CYS A 22 12.48 -1.76 8.77
N THR A 23 11.17 -1.58 8.77
CA THR A 23 10.38 -1.40 7.55
C THR A 23 9.76 -0.01 7.54
N VAL A 24 9.96 0.72 6.44
CA VAL A 24 9.29 2.00 6.19
C VAL A 24 8.54 1.91 4.87
N THR A 25 7.25 2.25 4.88
CA THR A 25 6.42 2.28 3.67
C THR A 25 5.94 3.70 3.39
N TYR A 26 6.24 4.18 2.19
CA TYR A 26 5.68 5.38 1.58
C TYR A 26 4.70 4.96 0.50
N GLU A 27 3.50 5.51 0.52
CA GLU A 27 2.46 5.14 -0.44
C GLU A 27 1.59 6.35 -0.76
N ASP A 28 1.43 6.59 -2.06
CA ASP A 28 0.47 7.56 -2.60
C ASP A 28 -0.44 6.82 -3.59
N PRO A 29 -1.54 6.22 -3.11
CA PRO A 29 -2.24 5.20 -3.86
C PRO A 29 -3.24 5.76 -4.87
N ILE A 30 -3.59 7.05 -4.79
CA ILE A 30 -4.52 7.73 -5.70
C ILE A 30 -3.74 8.85 -6.41
N PRO A 31 -3.53 8.77 -7.74
CA PRO A 31 -2.82 9.83 -8.43
C PRO A 31 -3.60 11.15 -8.37
N HIS A 32 -2.87 12.26 -8.42
CA HIS A 32 -3.45 13.60 -8.45
C HIS A 32 -4.26 13.82 -9.74
N PRO A 33 -5.56 14.18 -9.67
CA PRO A 33 -6.41 14.33 -10.85
C PRO A 33 -5.88 15.33 -11.89
N ASP A 34 -5.24 16.42 -11.43
CA ASP A 34 -4.60 17.44 -12.26
C ASP A 34 -3.34 16.94 -12.99
N LYS A 35 -2.78 15.80 -12.55
CA LYS A 35 -1.55 15.22 -13.11
C LYS A 35 -1.78 14.03 -14.03
N VAL A 36 -3.00 13.48 -14.10
CA VAL A 36 -3.32 12.25 -14.84
C VAL A 36 -3.00 12.35 -16.34
N SER A 37 -3.06 13.54 -16.94
CA SER A 37 -2.74 13.78 -18.35
C SER A 37 -1.27 14.07 -18.63
N THR A 38 -0.47 14.31 -17.59
CA THR A 38 0.99 14.43 -17.74
C THR A 38 1.59 13.03 -17.79
N PRO A 39 2.81 12.83 -18.31
CA PRO A 39 3.50 11.53 -18.26
C PRO A 39 3.87 11.06 -16.84
N GLU A 40 3.62 11.87 -15.81
CA GLU A 40 4.09 11.65 -14.44
C GLU A 40 3.10 11.06 -13.40
N PRO A 41 1.87 10.58 -13.68
CA PRO A 41 0.95 10.19 -12.62
C PRO A 41 1.19 8.71 -12.34
N LEU A 42 2.12 8.42 -11.45
CA LEU A 42 2.34 7.06 -10.96
C LEU A 42 1.79 7.00 -9.54
N SER A 43 0.84 6.10 -9.29
CA SER A 43 0.59 5.64 -7.92
C SER A 43 1.80 4.82 -7.52
N ARG A 44 2.52 5.22 -6.47
CA ARG A 44 3.77 4.58 -6.05
C ARG A 44 3.65 4.08 -4.62
N THR A 45 4.16 2.87 -4.40
CA THR A 45 4.59 2.45 -3.07
C THR A 45 6.10 2.28 -3.10
N ALA A 46 6.80 2.88 -2.15
CA ALA A 46 8.19 2.55 -1.83
C ALA A 46 8.24 1.94 -0.43
N ARG A 47 8.72 0.72 -0.32
CA ARG A 47 8.97 0.02 0.94
C ARG A 47 10.47 -0.20 1.09
N ILE A 48 11.01 0.23 2.23
CA ILE A 48 12.42 0.07 2.57
C ILE A 48 12.50 -0.91 3.72
N ASP A 49 13.27 -1.97 3.55
CA ASP A 49 13.55 -2.95 4.58
C ASP A 49 15.05 -2.93 4.92
N LEU A 50 15.36 -2.69 6.18
CA LEU A 50 16.72 -2.75 6.73
C LEU A 50 16.84 -4.01 7.57
N TRP A 51 17.83 -4.84 7.27
CA TRP A 51 18.06 -6.13 7.93
C TRP A 51 19.49 -6.21 8.42
N VAL A 52 19.69 -6.29 9.73
CA VAL A 52 21.02 -6.48 10.33
C VAL A 52 21.20 -7.94 10.70
N TRP A 53 22.28 -8.56 10.22
CA TRP A 53 22.69 -9.89 10.67
C TRP A 53 23.76 -9.73 11.76
N THR A 54 23.49 -10.22 12.98
CA THR A 54 24.47 -10.19 14.08
C THR A 54 25.31 -11.46 14.19
N ASN A 55 25.15 -12.43 13.29
CA ASN A 55 25.99 -13.61 13.30
C ASN A 55 27.43 -13.17 13.01
N PRO A 56 28.39 -13.43 13.92
CA PRO A 56 29.77 -13.04 13.67
C PRO A 56 30.24 -13.75 12.41
N ALA A 57 30.79 -13.00 11.46
CA ALA A 57 31.48 -13.59 10.33
C ALA A 57 32.57 -14.51 10.88
N VAL A 58 32.41 -15.83 10.71
CA VAL A 58 33.41 -16.78 11.16
C VAL A 58 34.67 -16.54 10.32
N VAL A 59 35.79 -16.26 10.98
CA VAL A 59 37.08 -16.04 10.31
C VAL A 59 37.36 -17.23 9.37
N GLY A 60 37.52 -16.97 8.07
CA GLY A 60 37.72 -18.00 7.05
C GLY A 60 36.49 -18.38 6.23
N GLN A 61 35.27 -17.96 6.64
CA GLN A 61 34.12 -17.95 5.75
C GLN A 61 34.13 -16.66 4.93
N THR A 62 34.45 -16.77 3.64
CA THR A 62 34.03 -15.76 2.68
C THR A 62 32.50 -15.70 2.74
N THR A 63 31.94 -14.52 2.99
CA THR A 63 30.50 -14.22 3.04
C THR A 63 29.80 -14.35 1.67
N THR A 64 30.33 -15.20 0.78
CA THR A 64 29.75 -15.54 -0.52
C THR A 64 28.54 -16.47 -0.41
N SER A 65 28.23 -16.98 0.77
CA SER A 65 27.00 -17.73 1.03
C SER A 65 25.83 -16.77 1.23
N THR A 66 25.45 -16.05 0.17
CA THR A 66 24.07 -15.60 0.05
C THR A 66 23.26 -16.87 -0.14
N GLN A 67 22.50 -17.26 0.89
CA GLN A 67 21.30 -18.03 0.64
C GLN A 67 20.49 -17.14 -0.30
N ALA A 68 20.55 -17.43 -1.60
CA ALA A 68 19.66 -16.84 -2.58
C ALA A 68 18.27 -17.20 -2.07
N GLU A 69 17.63 -16.25 -1.40
CA GLU A 69 16.23 -16.37 -1.08
C GLU A 69 15.54 -16.72 -2.41
N PRO A 70 14.83 -17.85 -2.51
CA PRO A 70 14.28 -18.32 -3.76
C PRO A 70 13.16 -17.36 -4.16
N THR A 71 13.52 -16.24 -4.76
CA THR A 71 12.59 -15.33 -5.38
C THR A 71 12.21 -15.96 -6.70
N SER A 72 10.93 -16.26 -6.88
CA SER A 72 10.27 -16.66 -8.14
C SER A 72 10.31 -15.53 -9.20
N ALA A 73 11.41 -14.80 -9.25
CA ALA A 73 11.66 -13.66 -10.12
C ALA A 73 11.78 -14.12 -11.56
N SER A 74 11.07 -13.45 -12.47
CA SER A 74 11.11 -13.75 -13.90
C SER A 74 12.35 -13.18 -14.61
N GLY A 75 13.47 -12.96 -13.92
CA GLY A 75 14.68 -12.39 -14.50
C GLY A 75 15.92 -12.56 -13.62
N ALA A 76 17.09 -12.65 -14.26
CA ALA A 76 18.37 -12.69 -13.55
C ALA A 76 18.65 -11.34 -12.87
N PRO A 77 19.15 -11.31 -11.62
CA PRO A 77 19.54 -10.07 -10.96
C PRO A 77 20.58 -9.31 -11.79
N THR A 78 20.36 -8.01 -12.00
CA THR A 78 21.30 -7.15 -12.73
C THR A 78 22.15 -6.37 -11.73
N PRO A 79 23.49 -6.40 -11.81
CA PRO A 79 24.34 -5.65 -10.90
C PRO A 79 24.15 -4.14 -11.04
N VAL A 80 24.04 -3.42 -9.91
CA VAL A 80 23.97 -1.95 -9.90
C VAL A 80 25.30 -1.39 -9.40
N ARG A 81 25.98 -0.60 -10.24
CA ARG A 81 27.29 -0.03 -9.88
C ARG A 81 27.12 1.19 -8.97
N GLY A 82 27.99 1.31 -7.97
CA GLY A 82 28.06 2.50 -7.11
C GLY A 82 27.10 2.51 -5.92
N ILE A 83 26.33 1.45 -5.70
CA ILE A 83 25.39 1.33 -4.58
C ILE A 83 25.85 0.21 -3.64
N GLY A 84 26.72 0.51 -2.69
CA GLY A 84 27.18 -0.47 -1.69
C GLY A 84 27.80 -1.74 -2.29
N ASP A 85 27.84 -2.80 -1.48
CA ASP A 85 28.39 -4.10 -1.90
C ASP A 85 27.28 -5.01 -2.42
N GLN A 86 27.57 -5.78 -3.46
CA GLN A 86 26.68 -6.80 -4.02
C GLN A 86 25.30 -6.25 -4.42
N ALA A 87 25.23 -4.98 -4.88
CA ALA A 87 23.96 -4.44 -5.30
C ALA A 87 23.42 -5.12 -6.55
N ASP A 88 22.18 -5.55 -6.46
CA ASP A 88 21.42 -6.08 -7.58
C ASP A 88 20.04 -5.44 -7.67
N ILE A 89 19.48 -5.49 -8.87
CA ILE A 89 18.11 -5.08 -9.17
C ILE A 89 17.35 -6.22 -9.82
N VAL A 90 16.13 -6.41 -9.36
CA VAL A 90 15.22 -7.46 -9.84
C VAL A 90 13.86 -6.85 -10.09
N THR A 91 13.31 -7.10 -11.28
CA THR A 91 11.92 -6.75 -11.62
C THR A 91 11.04 -7.99 -11.44
N LEU A 92 9.93 -7.83 -10.73
CA LEU A 92 9.01 -8.89 -10.35
C LEU A 92 7.59 -8.54 -10.84
N PRO A 93 6.90 -9.44 -11.55
CA PRO A 93 5.46 -9.30 -11.71
C PRO A 93 4.80 -9.49 -10.33
N VAL A 94 3.85 -8.61 -9.99
CA VAL A 94 3.08 -8.68 -8.74
C VAL A 94 1.60 -8.59 -9.06
N GLY A 95 0.82 -9.58 -8.63
CA GLY A 95 -0.62 -9.61 -8.84
C GLY A 95 -1.02 -9.54 -10.32
N LYS A 96 -2.25 -9.10 -10.58
CA LYS A 96 -2.76 -8.88 -11.93
C LYS A 96 -2.37 -7.47 -12.39
N ASN A 97 -1.52 -7.40 -13.40
CA ASN A 97 -1.11 -6.15 -14.05
C ASN A 97 -0.41 -5.17 -13.12
N GLN A 98 0.44 -5.60 -12.19
CA GLN A 98 1.39 -4.70 -11.52
C GLN A 98 2.81 -5.23 -11.64
N VAL A 99 3.76 -4.31 -11.53
CA VAL A 99 5.18 -4.63 -11.51
C VAL A 99 5.81 -4.00 -10.27
N ALA A 100 6.71 -4.76 -9.66
CA ALA A 100 7.56 -4.31 -8.58
C ALA A 100 9.01 -4.37 -9.03
N VAL A 101 9.81 -3.42 -8.56
CA VAL A 101 11.26 -3.44 -8.71
C VAL A 101 11.88 -3.45 -7.32
N THR A 102 12.78 -4.39 -7.10
CA THR A 102 13.53 -4.52 -5.86
C THR A 102 15.00 -4.26 -6.13
N VAL A 103 15.59 -3.33 -5.39
CA VAL A 103 17.05 -3.15 -5.31
C VAL A 103 17.50 -3.71 -3.97
N ARG A 104 18.45 -4.64 -3.99
CA ARG A 104 19.09 -5.18 -2.78
C ARG A 104 20.54 -4.74 -2.78
N THR A 105 21.06 -4.35 -1.62
CA THR A 105 22.45 -3.95 -1.45
C THR A 105 22.90 -4.21 -0.02
N ARG A 106 24.20 -4.14 0.23
CA ARG A 106 24.79 -4.31 1.57
C ARG A 106 25.74 -3.18 1.93
N LEU A 107 25.79 -2.90 3.22
CA LEU A 107 26.79 -2.08 3.87
C LEU A 107 27.33 -2.84 5.08
N GLY A 108 28.42 -3.60 4.87
CA GLY A 108 28.92 -4.52 5.90
C GLY A 108 27.91 -5.62 6.21
N ASN A 109 27.45 -5.70 7.47
CA ASN A 109 26.45 -6.68 7.93
C ASN A 109 25.00 -6.17 7.84
N LEU A 110 24.79 -4.95 7.36
CA LEU A 110 23.48 -4.40 7.09
C LEU A 110 23.07 -4.69 5.64
N ALA A 111 22.00 -5.45 5.46
CA ALA A 111 21.31 -5.57 4.19
C ALA A 111 20.24 -4.47 4.08
N VAL A 112 20.15 -3.86 2.90
CA VAL A 112 19.17 -2.85 2.56
C VAL A 112 18.42 -3.33 1.33
N SER A 113 17.09 -3.41 1.45
CA SER A 113 16.20 -3.73 0.34
C SER A 113 15.26 -2.57 0.12
N VAL A 114 15.19 -2.09 -1.13
CA VAL A 114 14.24 -1.06 -1.56
C VAL A 114 13.29 -1.69 -2.56
N HIS A 115 12.02 -1.78 -2.18
CA HIS A 115 10.94 -2.30 -3.01
C HIS A 115 10.11 -1.12 -3.51
N THR A 116 10.03 -0.96 -4.82
CA THR A 116 9.11 -0.02 -5.46
C THR A 116 8.05 -0.79 -6.22
N ARG A 117 6.83 -0.29 -6.22
CA ARG A 117 5.73 -0.80 -7.04
C ARG A 117 4.83 0.34 -7.45
N GLY A 118 4.11 0.17 -8.56
CA GLY A 118 3.19 1.19 -8.99
C GLY A 118 2.36 0.82 -10.20
N LEU A 119 1.62 1.82 -10.66
CA LEU A 119 0.71 1.75 -11.80
C LEU A 119 0.97 2.94 -12.72
N ASN A 120 0.97 2.72 -14.04
CA ASN A 120 1.08 3.80 -15.01
C ASN A 120 -0.30 4.34 -15.40
N TRP A 121 -0.53 5.62 -15.12
CA TRP A 121 -1.77 6.33 -15.46
C TRP A 121 -1.65 7.25 -16.68
N SER A 122 -0.54 7.21 -17.41
CA SER A 122 -0.29 8.08 -18.58
C SER A 122 -1.21 7.78 -19.79
N GLY A 123 -2.22 6.93 -19.64
CA GLY A 123 -3.19 6.61 -20.69
C GLY A 123 -4.22 7.73 -20.89
N SER A 124 -4.99 7.66 -21.97
CA SER A 124 -6.16 8.54 -22.15
C SER A 124 -7.14 8.40 -20.98
N SER A 125 -7.80 9.50 -20.60
CA SER A 125 -8.82 9.50 -19.53
C SER A 125 -9.83 8.36 -19.71
N GLY A 126 -10.05 7.58 -18.66
CA GLY A 126 -10.94 6.40 -18.67
C GLY A 126 -10.26 5.08 -19.07
N THR A 127 -9.00 5.13 -19.51
CA THR A 127 -8.21 3.90 -19.73
C THR A 127 -7.74 3.38 -18.37
N PRO A 128 -7.92 2.08 -18.06
CA PRO A 128 -7.36 1.51 -16.85
C PRO A 128 -5.84 1.75 -16.78
N PRO A 129 -5.28 1.97 -15.59
CA PRO A 129 -3.84 2.07 -15.45
C PRO A 129 -3.16 0.79 -15.94
N THR A 130 -2.04 0.94 -16.63
CA THR A 130 -1.22 -0.20 -17.06
C THR A 130 -0.14 -0.43 -16.01
N GLY A 131 -0.16 -1.54 -15.30
CA GLY A 131 0.90 -1.78 -14.31
C GLY A 131 2.07 -2.61 -14.78
N ASP A 132 2.18 -2.91 -16.07
CA ASP A 132 3.42 -3.43 -16.63
C ASP A 132 3.75 -2.81 -18.00
N SER A 133 4.60 -1.78 -17.98
CA SER A 133 5.08 -1.12 -19.20
C SER A 133 6.59 -0.83 -19.07
N PRO A 134 7.34 -0.75 -20.19
CA PRO A 134 8.78 -0.43 -20.13
C PRO A 134 9.08 0.89 -19.40
N GLY A 135 8.27 1.92 -19.63
CA GLY A 135 8.41 3.21 -18.96
C GLY A 135 8.21 3.12 -17.44
N LEU A 136 7.19 2.37 -17.01
CA LEU A 136 6.94 2.13 -15.58
C LEU A 136 8.08 1.34 -14.92
N ARG A 137 8.57 0.27 -15.57
CA ARG A 137 9.70 -0.52 -15.06
C ARG A 137 10.94 0.35 -14.87
N ASN A 138 11.26 1.18 -15.86
CA ASN A 138 12.41 2.07 -15.81
C ASN A 138 12.28 3.12 -14.70
N ASP A 139 11.10 3.77 -14.57
CA ASP A 139 10.87 4.74 -13.49
C ASP A 139 10.98 4.10 -12.10
N LEU A 140 10.34 2.94 -11.88
CA LEU A 140 10.41 2.22 -10.61
C LEU A 140 11.85 1.79 -10.29
N ALA A 141 12.58 1.29 -11.29
CA ALA A 141 13.99 0.95 -11.15
C ALA A 141 14.86 2.15 -10.77
N SER A 142 14.78 3.25 -11.53
CA SER A 142 15.54 4.47 -11.24
C SER A 142 15.19 5.05 -9.87
N GLY A 143 13.92 5.00 -9.47
CA GLY A 143 13.46 5.39 -8.14
C GLY A 143 14.06 4.52 -7.04
N ALA A 144 14.01 3.20 -7.19
CA ALA A 144 14.58 2.23 -6.26
C ALA A 144 16.10 2.41 -6.12
N GLU A 145 16.82 2.56 -7.23
CA GLU A 145 18.26 2.81 -7.27
C GLU A 145 18.62 4.11 -6.56
N SER A 146 17.91 5.20 -6.86
CA SER A 146 18.16 6.50 -6.23
C SER A 146 17.95 6.46 -4.72
N MET A 147 16.88 5.80 -4.25
CA MET A 147 16.64 5.60 -2.82
C MET A 147 17.72 4.73 -2.18
N ALA A 148 18.10 3.61 -2.80
CA ALA A 148 19.14 2.72 -2.28
C ALA A 148 20.50 3.44 -2.18
N ALA A 149 20.88 4.21 -3.22
CA ALA A 149 22.09 5.01 -3.23
C ALA A 149 22.10 6.05 -2.10
N ALA A 150 20.99 6.79 -1.94
CA ALA A 150 20.84 7.77 -0.87
C ALA A 150 20.89 7.12 0.52
N LEU A 151 20.23 5.98 0.72
CA LEU A 151 20.26 5.23 1.97
C LEU A 151 21.68 4.78 2.30
N ILE A 152 22.37 4.13 1.36
CA ILE A 152 23.75 3.67 1.59
C ILE A 152 24.68 4.82 1.90
N HIS A 153 24.59 5.94 1.17
CA HIS A 153 25.39 7.13 1.45
C HIS A 153 25.16 7.63 2.89
N ASN A 154 23.90 7.87 3.27
CA ASN A 154 23.57 8.39 4.60
C ASN A 154 23.89 7.40 5.73
N LEU A 155 23.60 6.11 5.56
CA LEU A 155 23.89 5.07 6.54
C LEU A 155 25.40 4.90 6.73
N SER A 156 26.19 5.00 5.66
CA SER A 156 27.65 4.91 5.75
C SER A 156 28.30 6.06 6.53
N ALA A 157 27.67 7.23 6.50
CA ALA A 157 28.11 8.43 7.22
C ALA A 157 27.61 8.45 8.68
N SER A 158 26.45 7.86 8.97
CA SER A 158 25.79 7.94 10.27
C SER A 158 26.00 6.74 11.18
N LEU A 159 26.20 5.54 10.63
CA LEU A 159 26.30 4.33 11.43
C LEU A 159 27.69 4.17 12.05
N PRO A 160 27.79 4.02 13.39
CA PRO A 160 29.07 3.74 14.04
C PRO A 160 29.60 2.38 13.59
N ARG A 161 30.81 2.37 13.03
CA ARG A 161 31.50 1.13 12.65
C ARG A 161 32.09 0.49 13.90
N LYS A 162 31.49 -0.59 14.38
CA LYS A 162 32.09 -1.46 15.39
C LYS A 162 32.74 -2.65 14.70
N THR A 163 34.06 -2.76 14.79
CA THR A 163 34.76 -4.00 14.48
C THR A 163 34.61 -4.94 15.65
N PHE A 164 33.93 -6.08 15.45
CA PHE A 164 33.90 -7.14 16.44
C PHE A 164 35.31 -7.74 16.58
N ARG A 165 35.91 -7.64 17.77
CA ARG A 165 37.15 -8.38 18.08
C ARG A 165 36.75 -9.73 18.65
N PRO A 166 37.02 -10.85 17.96
CA PRO A 166 36.63 -12.17 18.42
C PRO A 166 37.30 -12.59 19.75
N GLU A 167 38.40 -11.93 20.14
CA GLU A 167 39.17 -12.22 21.36
C GLU A 167 38.46 -11.95 22.69
N SER A 168 37.32 -11.25 22.70
CA SER A 168 36.58 -10.94 23.94
C SER A 168 35.21 -11.64 24.03
N ALA A 169 34.89 -12.56 23.12
CA ALA A 169 33.69 -13.37 23.22
C ALA A 169 33.90 -14.50 24.24
N THR A 170 33.88 -14.17 25.53
CA THR A 170 33.76 -15.18 26.59
C THR A 170 32.41 -15.87 26.42
N THR A 171 32.44 -17.18 26.21
CA THR A 171 31.30 -18.05 25.97
C THR A 171 30.36 -18.08 27.17
N SER A 172 29.47 -17.08 27.30
CA SER A 172 28.29 -17.21 28.16
C SER A 172 27.24 -18.01 27.41
N ALA A 173 27.16 -19.31 27.71
CA ALA A 173 26.05 -20.16 27.33
C ALA A 173 24.78 -19.67 28.03
N SER A 174 24.04 -18.76 27.39
CA SER A 174 22.72 -18.35 27.84
C SER A 174 21.69 -19.39 27.43
N ALA A 175 20.91 -19.84 28.42
CA ALA A 175 19.83 -20.79 28.27
C ALA A 175 18.85 -20.38 27.16
N VAL A 176 18.53 -21.35 26.30
CA VAL A 176 17.47 -21.25 25.30
C VAL A 176 16.15 -21.00 26.05
N THR A 177 15.70 -19.75 26.04
CA THR A 177 14.35 -19.41 26.50
C THR A 177 13.43 -19.68 25.32
N THR A 178 12.57 -20.69 25.48
CA THR A 178 11.53 -21.06 24.50
C THR A 178 10.70 -19.83 24.18
N ALA A 179 10.73 -19.40 22.91
CA ALA A 179 9.93 -18.26 22.45
C ALA A 179 8.43 -18.60 22.62
N PRO A 180 7.60 -17.67 23.14
CA PRO A 180 6.16 -17.87 23.15
C PRO A 180 5.65 -17.89 21.71
N ASP A 181 4.81 -18.88 21.43
CA ASP A 181 4.13 -19.09 20.16
C ASP A 181 3.24 -17.88 19.82
N PRO A 182 3.43 -17.16 18.71
CA PRO A 182 2.62 -16.00 18.36
C PRO A 182 1.36 -16.49 17.64
N THR A 183 0.44 -17.13 18.36
CA THR A 183 -0.80 -17.67 17.79
C THR A 183 -2.06 -17.02 18.33
N THR A 184 -1.97 -15.90 19.05
CA THR A 184 -3.18 -15.13 19.38
C THR A 184 -3.66 -14.37 18.14
N PRO A 185 -4.87 -14.65 17.61
CA PRO A 185 -5.44 -13.85 16.54
C PRO A 185 -5.52 -12.40 17.00
N THR A 186 -4.94 -11.47 16.24
CA THR A 186 -5.10 -10.04 16.53
C THR A 186 -6.60 -9.75 16.49
N ALA A 187 -7.13 -9.19 17.57
CA ALA A 187 -8.54 -8.83 17.65
C ALA A 187 -8.92 -7.96 16.43
N PRO A 188 -10.13 -8.13 15.85
CA PRO A 188 -10.58 -7.32 14.74
C PRO A 188 -10.42 -5.84 15.06
N ARG A 189 -9.74 -5.10 14.20
CA ARG A 189 -9.55 -3.66 14.41
C ARG A 189 -10.90 -2.96 14.25
N PRO A 190 -11.23 -1.98 15.11
CA PRO A 190 -12.48 -1.26 14.99
C PRO A 190 -12.48 -0.47 13.68
N VAL A 191 -13.40 -0.83 12.78
CA VAL A 191 -13.64 -0.11 11.53
C VAL A 191 -14.75 0.91 11.78
N TRP A 192 -14.59 2.13 11.27
CA TRP A 192 -15.53 3.24 11.39
C TRP A 192 -16.95 2.87 10.92
N ASP A 193 -17.99 3.20 11.67
CA ASP A 193 -19.35 2.80 11.30
C ASP A 193 -20.05 3.87 10.41
N PRO A 194 -20.30 3.61 9.11
CA PRO A 194 -21.00 4.55 8.23
C PRO A 194 -22.46 4.79 8.64
N CYS A 195 -23.04 3.94 9.48
CA CYS A 195 -24.37 4.19 10.01
C CYS A 195 -24.40 5.31 11.07
N THR A 196 -23.25 5.86 11.46
CA THR A 196 -23.17 7.03 12.34
C THR A 196 -23.39 8.37 11.63
N ILE A 197 -23.45 8.39 10.29
CA ILE A 197 -23.71 9.62 9.51
C ILE A 197 -25.07 10.22 9.92
N PRO A 198 -25.13 11.52 10.28
CA PRO A 198 -26.37 12.19 10.65
C PRO A 198 -27.40 12.23 9.52
N GLY A 199 -28.68 12.05 9.86
CA GLY A 199 -29.77 12.07 8.88
C GLY A 199 -29.91 13.40 8.12
N ALA A 200 -29.49 14.52 8.71
CA ALA A 200 -29.46 15.82 8.04
C ALA A 200 -28.50 15.83 6.84
N ASP A 201 -27.32 15.22 6.98
CA ASP A 201 -26.31 15.16 5.91
C ASP A 201 -26.67 14.11 4.86
N VAL A 202 -27.30 13.00 5.27
CA VAL A 202 -27.94 12.05 4.34
C VAL A 202 -29.01 12.77 3.50
N THR A 203 -29.83 13.62 4.12
CA THR A 203 -30.84 14.42 3.41
C THR A 203 -30.17 15.46 2.49
N ALA A 204 -29.11 16.12 2.94
CA ALA A 204 -28.34 17.08 2.13
C ALA A 204 -27.68 16.43 0.91
N ALA A 205 -27.32 15.14 1.00
CA ALA A 205 -26.87 14.34 -0.13
C ALA A 205 -27.98 14.03 -1.15
N GLY A 206 -29.25 14.23 -0.79
CA GLY A 206 -30.43 13.89 -1.60
C GLY A 206 -30.96 12.48 -1.36
N LEU A 207 -30.55 11.84 -0.25
CA LEU A 207 -30.96 10.49 0.13
C LEU A 207 -32.05 10.53 1.20
N ASN A 208 -32.83 9.45 1.32
CA ASN A 208 -33.86 9.34 2.35
C ASN A 208 -33.28 8.77 3.66
N PRO A 209 -33.12 9.54 4.75
CA PRO A 209 -32.58 9.01 6.01
C PRO A 209 -33.46 7.95 6.66
N GLN A 210 -34.78 7.94 6.40
CA GLN A 210 -35.71 6.94 6.95
C GLN A 210 -35.58 5.58 6.24
N SER A 211 -34.93 5.54 5.08
CA SER A 211 -34.65 4.29 4.35
C SER A 211 -33.39 3.59 4.82
N LYS A 212 -32.74 4.09 5.88
CA LYS A 212 -31.49 3.55 6.43
C LYS A 212 -31.61 2.04 6.69
N LYS A 213 -30.73 1.28 6.05
CA LYS A 213 -30.57 -0.16 6.28
C LYS A 213 -29.14 -0.44 6.73
N THR A 214 -29.03 -1.18 7.82
CA THR A 214 -27.79 -1.83 8.23
C THR A 214 -27.84 -3.25 7.69
N ASP A 215 -27.02 -3.54 6.69
CA ASP A 215 -26.84 -4.91 6.22
C ASP A 215 -25.76 -5.56 7.10
N ILE A 216 -25.88 -6.87 7.40
CA ILE A 216 -24.92 -7.58 8.27
C ILE A 216 -23.59 -7.67 7.53
N PRO A 217 -22.58 -6.88 7.89
CA PRO A 217 -21.32 -6.88 7.18
C PRO A 217 -20.43 -7.99 7.74
N TYR A 218 -19.45 -8.42 6.95
CA TYR A 218 -18.35 -9.28 7.41
C TYR A 218 -17.65 -8.67 8.64
N PRO A 219 -17.01 -9.48 9.51
CA PRO A 219 -16.35 -8.97 10.73
C PRO A 219 -15.41 -7.78 10.50
N GLU A 220 -14.75 -7.74 9.34
CA GLU A 220 -13.77 -6.75 8.90
C GLU A 220 -14.36 -5.55 8.13
N ALA A 221 -15.69 -5.47 8.01
CA ALA A 221 -16.37 -4.41 7.29
C ALA A 221 -17.55 -3.83 8.07
N LYS A 222 -17.95 -2.61 7.73
CA LYS A 222 -19.24 -2.03 8.12
C LYS A 222 -19.92 -1.45 6.89
N GLN A 223 -21.25 -1.48 6.88
CA GLN A 223 -22.05 -1.00 5.77
C GLN A 223 -23.30 -0.29 6.26
N CYS A 224 -23.64 0.81 5.60
CA CYS A 224 -24.94 1.44 5.71
C CYS A 224 -25.49 1.78 4.32
N ARG A 225 -26.79 1.64 4.14
CA ARG A 225 -27.46 1.90 2.86
C ARG A 225 -28.66 2.82 3.01
N TRP A 226 -28.89 3.66 2.01
CA TRP A 226 -30.04 4.53 1.88
C TRP A 226 -30.55 4.49 0.43
N THR A 227 -31.83 4.78 0.26
CA THR A 227 -32.49 4.91 -1.03
C THR A 227 -32.55 6.37 -1.45
N GLY A 228 -32.18 6.64 -2.70
CA GLY A 228 -32.37 7.90 -3.40
C GLY A 228 -33.59 7.85 -4.34
N PRO A 229 -33.79 8.84 -5.21
CA PRO A 229 -34.96 8.92 -6.09
C PRO A 229 -35.09 7.77 -7.10
N SER A 230 -33.97 7.32 -7.67
CA SER A 230 -33.93 6.28 -8.72
C SER A 230 -32.76 5.32 -8.58
N TYR A 231 -32.10 5.32 -7.42
CA TYR A 231 -30.90 4.56 -7.13
C TYR A 231 -30.80 4.29 -5.63
N ASP A 232 -30.03 3.29 -5.23
CA ASP A 232 -29.61 3.08 -3.85
C ASP A 232 -28.15 3.51 -3.68
N VAL A 233 -27.80 4.00 -2.49
CA VAL A 233 -26.43 4.31 -2.10
C VAL A 233 -26.05 3.48 -0.90
N ALA A 234 -24.97 2.72 -1.01
CA ALA A 234 -24.33 2.01 0.09
C ALA A 234 -22.97 2.63 0.38
N VAL A 235 -22.70 2.89 1.66
CA VAL A 235 -21.38 3.27 2.16
C VAL A 235 -20.81 2.07 2.90
N PHE A 236 -19.66 1.58 2.44
CA PHE A 236 -18.89 0.53 3.08
C PHE A 236 -17.61 1.12 3.67
N THR A 237 -17.14 0.49 4.73
CA THR A 237 -15.75 0.64 5.18
C THR A 237 -15.13 -0.73 5.34
N ARG A 238 -13.82 -0.82 5.11
CA ARG A 238 -13.05 -2.07 5.22
C ARG A 238 -11.67 -1.81 5.80
N ASP A 239 -11.20 -2.72 6.65
CA ASP A 239 -9.80 -2.76 7.05
C ASP A 239 -8.96 -3.48 5.98
N SER A 240 -8.73 -2.81 4.86
CA SER A 240 -7.96 -3.36 3.74
C SER A 240 -6.99 -2.32 3.20
N ARG A 241 -5.88 -2.78 2.63
CA ARG A 241 -4.97 -1.88 1.92
C ARG A 241 -5.67 -1.32 0.68
N PHE A 242 -5.65 0.00 0.52
CA PHE A 242 -6.36 0.67 -0.58
C PHE A 242 -6.00 0.10 -1.95
N THR A 243 -4.71 -0.04 -2.26
CA THR A 243 -4.26 -0.50 -3.59
C THR A 243 -4.72 -1.90 -3.92
N ASP A 244 -4.74 -2.79 -2.93
CA ASP A 244 -5.06 -4.19 -3.13
C ASP A 244 -6.58 -4.31 -3.35
N TRP A 245 -7.38 -3.57 -2.60
CA TRP A 245 -8.82 -3.50 -2.81
C TRP A 245 -9.19 -2.79 -4.13
N ALA A 246 -8.71 -1.56 -4.33
CA ALA A 246 -9.13 -0.71 -5.45
C ALA A 246 -8.74 -1.28 -6.81
N TYR A 247 -7.52 -1.79 -6.96
CA TYR A 247 -7.00 -2.18 -8.27
C TYR A 247 -7.26 -3.65 -8.64
N GLU A 248 -7.54 -4.52 -7.66
CA GLU A 248 -7.90 -5.91 -7.96
C GLU A 248 -9.41 -6.07 -8.21
N VAL A 249 -10.23 -5.41 -7.40
CA VAL A 249 -11.70 -5.59 -7.38
C VAL A 249 -12.42 -4.71 -8.40
N PHE A 250 -11.86 -3.54 -8.72
CA PHE A 250 -12.51 -2.58 -9.61
C PHE A 250 -11.79 -2.41 -10.95
N THR A 251 -12.48 -1.77 -11.88
CA THR A 251 -12.02 -1.42 -13.23
C THR A 251 -12.43 0.00 -13.57
N GLN A 252 -12.00 0.51 -14.73
CA GLN A 252 -12.36 1.85 -15.22
C GLN A 252 -12.04 2.97 -14.22
N HIS A 253 -10.85 2.87 -13.61
CA HIS A 253 -10.44 3.78 -12.56
C HIS A 253 -10.27 5.21 -13.09
N ARG A 254 -10.88 6.19 -12.41
CA ARG A 254 -10.80 7.61 -12.72
C ARG A 254 -10.54 8.40 -11.44
N PRO A 255 -9.36 9.02 -11.29
CA PRO A 255 -9.06 9.90 -10.17
C PRO A 255 -9.98 11.12 -10.19
N VAL A 256 -10.55 11.46 -9.04
CA VAL A 256 -11.46 12.61 -8.89
C VAL A 256 -11.18 13.35 -7.57
N ILE A 257 -11.64 14.59 -7.47
CA ILE A 257 -11.70 15.33 -6.21
C ILE A 257 -13.15 15.35 -5.73
N VAL A 258 -13.37 15.02 -4.46
CA VAL A 258 -14.67 15.09 -3.79
C VAL A 258 -14.53 15.94 -2.52
N GLY A 259 -15.12 17.14 -2.55
CA GLY A 259 -14.81 18.16 -1.56
C GLY A 259 -13.35 18.56 -1.66
N ASP A 260 -12.58 18.36 -0.60
CA ASP A 260 -11.13 18.57 -0.51
C ASP A 260 -10.32 17.28 -0.60
N ARG A 261 -10.97 16.13 -0.88
CA ARG A 261 -10.35 14.81 -0.82
C ARG A 261 -10.09 14.22 -2.19
N ARG A 262 -8.93 13.57 -2.34
CA ARG A 262 -8.64 12.68 -3.46
C ARG A 262 -9.45 11.39 -3.30
N ALA A 263 -10.10 10.99 -4.39
CA ALA A 263 -10.86 9.76 -4.46
C ALA A 263 -10.63 9.08 -5.81
N LEU A 264 -11.01 7.80 -5.88
CA LEU A 264 -10.95 7.02 -7.10
C LEU A 264 -12.34 6.54 -7.46
N LEU A 265 -12.87 7.07 -8.56
CA LEU A 265 -14.10 6.56 -9.14
C LEU A 265 -13.78 5.30 -9.94
N ALA A 266 -14.58 4.25 -9.82
CA ALA A 266 -14.35 2.97 -10.47
C ALA A 266 -15.67 2.18 -10.62
N VAL A 267 -15.61 1.09 -11.37
CA VAL A 267 -16.73 0.17 -11.60
C VAL A 267 -16.35 -1.23 -11.10
N PRO A 268 -17.21 -1.92 -10.32
CA PRO A 268 -16.93 -3.29 -9.89
C PRO A 268 -16.68 -4.21 -11.09
N ARG A 269 -15.63 -5.03 -11.01
CA ARG A 269 -15.23 -5.93 -12.09
C ARG A 269 -16.30 -6.96 -12.44
N ASP A 270 -16.98 -7.48 -11.42
CA ASP A 270 -17.88 -8.64 -11.55
C ASP A 270 -19.32 -8.24 -11.93
N VAL A 271 -19.68 -6.95 -11.81
CA VAL A 271 -21.02 -6.44 -12.13
C VAL A 271 -20.92 -5.16 -12.96
N PRO A 272 -20.34 -5.24 -14.17
CA PRO A 272 -20.15 -4.06 -15.01
C PRO A 272 -21.50 -3.46 -15.41
N GLY A 273 -21.62 -2.12 -15.29
CA GLY A 273 -22.73 -1.35 -15.86
C GLY A 273 -23.95 -1.10 -14.97
N ALA A 274 -24.04 -1.70 -13.78
CA ALA A 274 -25.17 -1.50 -12.87
C ALA A 274 -24.87 -0.59 -11.66
N SER A 275 -23.59 -0.34 -11.39
CA SER A 275 -23.17 0.49 -10.27
C SER A 275 -21.93 1.32 -10.59
N CYS A 276 -21.82 2.44 -9.87
CA CYS A 276 -20.64 3.25 -9.82
C CYS A 276 -20.13 3.27 -8.38
N THR A 277 -18.81 3.22 -8.22
CA THR A 277 -18.18 3.18 -6.90
C THR A 277 -17.15 4.30 -6.78
N LEU A 278 -17.18 5.02 -5.66
CA LEU A 278 -16.20 6.01 -5.27
C LEU A 278 -15.39 5.46 -4.09
N LEU A 279 -14.08 5.36 -4.25
CA LEU A 279 -13.16 4.81 -3.25
C LEU A 279 -12.33 5.94 -2.64
N LEU A 280 -12.22 5.95 -1.31
CA LEU A 280 -11.37 6.87 -0.57
C LEU A 280 -10.37 6.09 0.29
N ASP A 281 -9.10 6.49 0.25
CA ASP A 281 -8.08 6.01 1.19
C ASP A 281 -8.27 6.72 2.53
N ILE A 282 -8.63 5.95 3.55
CA ILE A 282 -8.90 6.43 4.92
C ILE A 282 -8.17 5.54 5.91
N PRO A 283 -6.89 5.79 6.17
CA PRO A 283 -6.10 4.94 7.05
C PRO A 283 -6.70 4.91 8.45
N GLN A 284 -7.26 3.75 8.83
CA GLN A 284 -7.84 3.44 10.13
C GLN A 284 -6.98 2.47 10.94
N GLY A 285 -6.09 1.75 10.25
CA GLY A 285 -5.24 0.72 10.83
C GLY A 285 -3.86 0.67 10.20
N THR A 286 -3.07 -0.29 10.65
CA THR A 286 -1.76 -0.60 10.08
C THR A 286 -1.51 -2.10 10.17
N GLN A 287 -1.36 -2.76 9.03
CA GLN A 287 -1.02 -4.18 8.93
C GLN A 287 0.37 -4.30 8.30
N ASP A 288 1.28 -5.01 8.97
CA ASP A 288 2.66 -5.20 8.49
C ASP A 288 3.39 -3.90 8.10
N GLY A 289 3.11 -2.81 8.84
CA GLY A 289 3.67 -1.49 8.60
C GLY A 289 3.05 -0.73 7.42
N ILE A 290 1.96 -1.24 6.85
CA ILE A 290 1.20 -0.61 5.76
C ILE A 290 -0.10 -0.08 6.33
N LYS A 291 -0.44 1.19 6.08
CA LYS A 291 -1.74 1.72 6.54
C LYS A 291 -2.89 1.04 5.79
N THR A 292 -3.94 0.69 6.51
CA THR A 292 -5.13 0.01 6.00
C THR A 292 -6.38 0.83 6.31
N GLY A 293 -7.39 0.73 5.45
CA GLY A 293 -8.65 1.45 5.58
C GLY A 293 -9.13 2.02 4.25
N VAL A 294 -10.33 1.60 3.84
CA VAL A 294 -10.98 2.10 2.62
C VAL A 294 -12.43 2.45 2.95
N VAL A 295 -12.91 3.59 2.46
CA VAL A 295 -14.34 3.85 2.33
C VAL A 295 -14.74 3.69 0.88
N GLU A 296 -15.84 2.97 0.69
CA GLU A 296 -16.48 2.75 -0.60
C GLU A 296 -17.86 3.39 -0.55
N VAL A 297 -18.14 4.36 -1.43
CA VAL A 297 -19.49 4.88 -1.66
C VAL A 297 -19.96 4.33 -2.99
N GLN A 298 -20.91 3.40 -2.96
CA GLN A 298 -21.45 2.76 -4.14
C GLN A 298 -22.86 3.28 -4.41
N ALA A 299 -23.12 3.72 -5.64
CA ALA A 299 -24.47 3.97 -6.13
C ALA A 299 -24.85 2.87 -7.13
N SER A 300 -26.05 2.32 -7.01
CA SER A 300 -26.58 1.27 -7.87
C SER A 300 -28.00 1.56 -8.31
N THR A 301 -28.35 1.18 -9.54
CA THR A 301 -29.71 1.30 -10.10
C THR A 301 -30.13 -0.02 -10.73
N GLU A 302 -31.39 -0.41 -10.56
CA GLU A 302 -31.96 -1.58 -11.24
C GLU A 302 -32.21 -1.33 -12.73
N THR A 303 -32.42 -0.08 -13.10
CA THR A 303 -32.58 0.31 -14.50
C THR A 303 -31.20 0.45 -15.12
N SER A 304 -30.96 -0.14 -16.29
CA SER A 304 -29.78 0.09 -17.12
C SER A 304 -29.77 1.55 -17.62
N GLY A 305 -29.48 2.48 -16.72
CA GLY A 305 -29.40 3.89 -17.01
C GLY A 305 -28.03 4.27 -17.54
N ASN A 306 -27.84 5.56 -17.82
CA ASN A 306 -26.55 6.10 -18.20
C ASN A 306 -25.59 6.06 -16.98
N LEU A 307 -24.64 5.12 -17.00
CA LEU A 307 -23.63 4.94 -15.95
C LEU A 307 -22.86 6.23 -15.64
N ASP A 308 -22.55 7.04 -16.66
CA ASP A 308 -21.85 8.31 -16.46
C ASP A 308 -22.68 9.31 -15.66
N THR A 309 -24.01 9.31 -15.85
CA THR A 309 -24.93 10.14 -15.05
C THR A 309 -24.94 9.68 -13.60
N LEU A 310 -25.02 8.37 -13.36
CA LEU A 310 -24.96 7.79 -12.01
C LEU A 310 -23.64 8.12 -11.31
N CYS A 311 -22.52 7.99 -12.02
CA CYS A 311 -21.19 8.31 -11.50
C CYS A 311 -21.00 9.80 -11.19
N THR A 312 -21.56 10.69 -12.03
CA THR A 312 -21.56 12.13 -11.79
C THR A 312 -22.36 12.47 -10.54
N GLU A 313 -23.55 11.87 -10.41
CA GLU A 313 -24.42 12.05 -9.26
C GLU A 313 -23.78 11.51 -7.96
N LEU A 314 -23.10 10.35 -8.03
CA LEU A 314 -22.33 9.78 -6.92
C LEU A 314 -21.24 10.74 -6.42
N THR A 315 -20.53 11.39 -7.33
CA THR A 315 -19.48 12.37 -6.98
C THR A 315 -20.09 13.58 -6.27
N ARG A 316 -21.25 14.06 -6.75
CA ARG A 316 -21.99 15.19 -6.16
C ARG A 316 -22.50 14.86 -4.75
N LEU A 317 -23.16 13.71 -4.57
CA LEU A 317 -23.76 13.33 -3.29
C LEU A 317 -22.71 12.98 -2.23
N ALA A 318 -21.50 12.58 -2.65
CA ALA A 318 -20.45 12.25 -1.72
C ALA A 318 -19.91 13.47 -0.97
N VAL A 319 -20.00 14.69 -1.54
CA VAL A 319 -19.51 15.94 -0.91
C VAL A 319 -20.04 16.16 0.51
N PRO A 320 -21.36 16.14 0.79
CA PRO A 320 -21.86 16.25 2.16
C PRO A 320 -21.59 15.00 3.02
N LEU A 321 -21.25 13.85 2.43
CA LEU A 321 -20.95 12.64 3.20
C LEU A 321 -19.48 12.61 3.66
N THR A 322 -18.55 13.15 2.87
CA THR A 322 -17.10 13.08 3.15
C THR A 322 -16.69 13.79 4.44
N GLN A 323 -17.47 14.77 4.91
CA GLN A 323 -17.22 15.44 6.20
C GLN A 323 -17.30 14.48 7.41
N HIS A 324 -17.95 13.32 7.25
CA HIS A 324 -18.10 12.29 8.29
C HIS A 324 -17.11 11.15 8.15
N PHE A 325 -16.40 11.09 7.03
CA PHE A 325 -15.42 10.03 6.81
C PHE A 325 -14.19 10.30 7.67
N PRO A 326 -13.51 9.26 8.17
CA PRO A 326 -12.21 9.41 8.80
C PRO A 326 -11.24 10.20 7.92
N ALA A 327 -10.25 10.85 8.54
CA ALA A 327 -9.25 11.63 7.83
C ALA A 327 -8.54 10.77 6.75
N GLY A 328 -8.30 11.38 5.59
CA GLY A 328 -7.51 10.78 4.51
C GLY A 328 -6.02 10.84 4.77
N ARG A 329 -5.24 10.24 3.85
CA ARG A 329 -3.80 10.51 3.74
C ARG A 329 -3.52 11.83 3.04
#